data_AF-A0A1G8ZDU6-F1
#
_entry.id   AF-A0A1G8ZDU6-F1
#
_cell.length_a   1.000
_cell.length_b   1.000
_cell.length_c   1.000
_cell.angle_alpha   90.00
_cell.angle_beta   90.00
_cell.angle_gamma   90.00
#
_symmetry.space_group_name_H-M   'P 1'
#
loop_
_entity.id
_entity.type
_entity.pdbx_description
1 polymer ?
#
loop_
_entity_poly.entity_id
_entity_poly.type
_entity_poly.pdbx_seq_one_letter_code
_entity_poly.pdbx_strand_id
1 'polypeptide(L)'
;MQWQGRSVRKPSGGRYHTSQGKKRAEIGRAPAETHVGEERKKIIRTYGGNRKVRALRINYATVANPKTGETRKAQIETVEANSANPNYVRRNLLTKGAIIKTDMGRARIVSRPSQDGVVNAVLIE
;
A
#
# COMPACT_ATOMS: atom_id res chain seq x y z
N MET A 1 -8.90 -2.91 15.47
CA MET A 1 -9.43 -1.64 14.94
C MET A 1 -8.61 -0.52 15.52
N GLN A 2 -8.19 0.46 14.70
CA GLN A 2 -7.38 1.58 15.18
C GLN A 2 -8.23 2.85 15.14
N TRP A 3 -8.25 3.58 16.24
CA TRP A 3 -8.92 4.87 16.31
C TRP A 3 -8.06 5.94 15.65
N GLN A 4 -8.58 6.64 14.64
CA GLN A 4 -7.86 7.66 13.87
C GLN A 4 -8.37 9.08 14.14
N GLY A 5 -9.16 9.25 15.21
CA GLY A 5 -9.66 10.57 15.61
C GLY A 5 -8.60 11.43 16.30
N ARG A 6 -9.04 12.48 16.99
CA ARG A 6 -8.16 13.43 17.67
C ARG A 6 -7.22 12.73 18.67
N SER A 7 -5.97 13.20 18.72
CA SER A 7 -4.99 12.79 19.73
C SER A 7 -5.47 13.12 21.16
N VAL A 8 -4.97 12.35 22.13
CA VAL A 8 -5.26 12.53 23.56
C VAL A 8 -4.63 13.83 24.10
N ARG A 9 -3.58 14.36 23.47
CA ARG A 9 -2.84 15.54 23.91
C ARG A 9 -2.81 16.64 22.86
N LYS A 10 -2.73 17.89 23.34
CA LYS A 10 -2.42 19.10 22.56
C LYS A 10 -0.98 19.06 22.06
N PRO A 11 -0.65 19.81 20.99
CA PRO A 11 0.75 20.07 20.63
C PRO A 11 1.57 20.66 21.79
N SER A 12 0.92 21.46 22.65
CA SER A 12 1.52 22.01 23.88
C SER A 12 1.61 21.03 25.06
N GLY A 13 1.21 19.77 24.91
CA GLY A 13 1.29 18.73 25.95
C GLY A 13 0.09 18.61 26.87
N GLY A 14 -0.78 19.63 26.96
CA GLY A 14 -2.02 19.56 27.75
C GLY A 14 -2.95 18.42 27.31
N ARG A 15 -3.52 17.68 28.26
CA ARG A 15 -4.46 16.57 27.97
C ARG A 15 -5.83 17.13 27.56
N TYR A 16 -6.40 16.59 26.48
CA TYR A 16 -7.77 16.94 26.10
C TYR A 16 -8.79 16.21 26.98
N HIS A 17 -9.87 16.90 27.31
CA HIS A 17 -11.08 16.25 27.79
C HIS A 17 -11.94 15.82 26.60
N THR A 18 -12.44 14.58 26.62
CA THR A 18 -13.23 14.03 25.51
C THR A 18 -14.66 14.53 25.57
N SER A 19 -15.11 15.25 24.54
CA SER A 19 -16.48 15.78 24.46
C SER A 19 -17.49 14.82 23.83
N GLN A 20 -17.03 13.75 23.18
CA GLN A 20 -17.88 12.81 22.43
C GLN A 20 -17.26 11.41 22.39
N GLY A 21 -18.12 10.40 22.24
CA GLY A 21 -17.72 9.01 22.03
C GLY A 21 -17.14 8.76 20.64
N LYS A 22 -16.64 7.53 20.42
CA LYS A 22 -16.03 7.13 19.16
C LYS A 22 -17.08 6.99 18.05
N LYS A 23 -16.97 7.74 16.95
CA LYS A 23 -17.83 7.61 15.77
C LYS A 23 -17.34 6.55 14.80
N ARG A 24 -18.26 5.90 14.10
CA ARG A 24 -17.96 4.85 13.11
C ARG A 24 -17.09 5.35 11.94
N ALA A 25 -17.18 6.63 11.60
CA ALA A 25 -16.41 7.24 10.52
C ALA A 25 -14.91 7.39 10.85
N GLU A 26 -14.55 7.47 12.13
CA GLU A 26 -13.18 7.69 12.62
C GLU A 26 -12.42 6.36 12.86
N ILE A 27 -13.07 5.22 12.62
CA ILE A 27 -12.50 3.89 12.83
C ILE A 27 -11.69 3.45 11.61
N GLY A 28 -10.38 3.32 11.79
CA GLY A 28 -9.47 2.73 10.84
C GLY A 28 -9.39 1.20 10.94
N ARG A 29 -8.93 0.58 9.84
CA ARG A 29 -8.64 -0.85 9.76
C ARG A 29 -7.14 -1.09 9.93
N ALA A 30 -6.78 -2.30 10.34
CA ALA A 30 -5.39 -2.76 10.32
C ALA A 30 -4.84 -2.73 8.87
N PRO A 31 -3.54 -2.43 8.69
CA PRO A 31 -2.90 -2.41 7.38
C PRO A 31 -3.01 -3.78 6.68
N ALA A 32 -3.10 -3.77 5.35
CA ALA A 32 -3.00 -5.00 4.56
C ALA A 32 -1.57 -5.03 4.02
N GLU A 33 -0.75 -5.83 4.66
CA GLU A 33 0.57 -6.18 4.17
C GLU A 33 0.37 -7.01 2.89
N THR A 34 0.82 -6.45 1.76
CA THR A 34 0.71 -7.10 0.45
C THR A 34 2.01 -7.83 0.20
N HIS A 35 1.94 -9.15 0.04
CA HIS A 35 3.11 -9.99 -0.23
C HIS A 35 3.22 -10.36 -1.70
N VAL A 36 4.41 -10.77 -2.11
CA VAL A 36 4.62 -11.43 -3.41
C VAL A 36 4.07 -12.86 -3.33
N GLY A 37 3.28 -13.27 -4.32
CA GLY A 37 2.74 -14.63 -4.41
C GLY A 37 1.46 -14.71 -5.26
N GLU A 38 0.82 -15.87 -5.25
CA GLU A 38 -0.42 -16.12 -5.99
C GLU A 38 -1.51 -15.08 -5.65
N GLU A 39 -2.18 -14.58 -6.68
CA GLU A 39 -3.07 -13.43 -6.58
C GLU A 39 -4.22 -13.69 -5.60
N ARG A 40 -4.24 -12.94 -4.50
CA ARG A 40 -5.33 -12.98 -3.52
C ARG A 40 -5.81 -11.57 -3.23
N LYS A 41 -7.02 -11.28 -3.69
CA LYS A 41 -7.69 -9.98 -3.51
C LYS A 41 -8.95 -10.12 -2.66
N LYS A 42 -9.22 -9.10 -1.84
CA LYS A 42 -10.45 -9.02 -1.05
C LYS A 42 -11.16 -7.71 -1.34
N ILE A 43 -12.42 -7.81 -1.75
CA ILE A 43 -13.27 -6.64 -1.92
C ILE A 43 -13.89 -6.27 -0.58
N ILE A 44 -13.76 -5.01 -0.17
CA ILE A 44 -14.27 -4.51 1.11
C ILE A 44 -15.16 -3.29 0.87
N ARG A 45 -16.33 -3.28 1.52
CA ARG A 45 -17.21 -2.11 1.57
C ARG A 45 -16.64 -1.04 2.50
N THR A 46 -16.63 0.20 2.04
CA THR A 46 -16.27 1.39 2.81
C THR A 46 -17.51 2.15 3.27
N TYR A 47 -17.30 3.20 4.07
CA TYR A 47 -18.36 4.14 4.40
C TYR A 47 -18.92 4.79 3.12
N GLY A 48 -20.22 5.10 3.11
CA GLY A 48 -20.90 5.67 1.93
C GLY A 48 -21.26 4.66 0.82
N GLY A 49 -21.03 3.36 1.01
CA GLY A 49 -21.47 2.32 0.06
C GLY A 49 -20.46 1.93 -1.02
N ASN A 50 -19.37 2.67 -1.14
CA ASN A 50 -18.29 2.36 -2.08
C ASN A 50 -17.57 1.03 -1.74
N ARG A 51 -16.90 0.46 -2.73
CA ARG A 51 -16.11 -0.77 -2.60
C ARG A 51 -14.65 -0.47 -2.93
N LYS A 52 -13.73 -1.06 -2.18
CA LYS A 52 -12.28 -1.02 -2.44
C LYS A 52 -11.73 -2.42 -2.57
N VAL A 53 -10.70 -2.59 -3.39
CA VAL A 53 -10.01 -3.87 -3.57
C VAL A 53 -8.73 -3.83 -2.77
N ARG A 54 -8.61 -4.72 -1.77
CA ARG A 54 -7.37 -4.91 -1.02
C ARG A 54 -6.62 -6.08 -1.60
N ALA A 55 -5.42 -5.84 -2.12
CA ALA A 55 -4.49 -6.91 -2.42
C ALA A 55 -3.89 -7.45 -1.12
N LEU A 56 -3.86 -8.78 -0.99
CA LEU A 56 -3.11 -9.48 0.06
C LEU A 56 -1.86 -10.14 -0.53
N ARG A 57 -1.98 -10.67 -1.75
CA ARG A 57 -0.88 -11.25 -2.51
C ARG A 57 -1.01 -10.88 -3.98
N ILE A 58 0.11 -10.52 -4.62
CA ILE A 58 0.20 -10.19 -6.05
C ILE A 58 1.54 -10.71 -6.58
N ASN A 59 1.51 -11.26 -7.80
CA ASN A 59 2.68 -11.76 -8.53
C ASN A 59 3.07 -10.89 -9.74
N TYR A 60 2.15 -10.07 -10.27
CA TYR A 60 2.39 -9.26 -11.45
C TYR A 60 2.33 -7.76 -11.16
N ALA A 61 3.21 -7.01 -11.82
CA ALA A 61 3.16 -5.55 -11.88
C ALA A 61 2.95 -5.08 -13.32
N THR A 62 2.21 -4.00 -13.47
CA THR A 62 2.17 -3.25 -14.73
C THR A 62 3.29 -2.23 -14.68
N VAL A 63 4.31 -2.42 -15.52
CA VAL A 63 5.54 -1.63 -15.54
C VAL A 63 5.55 -0.73 -16.77
N ALA A 64 5.68 0.58 -16.55
CA ALA A 64 5.82 1.56 -17.61
C ALA A 64 7.30 1.93 -17.83
N ASN A 65 7.74 1.93 -19.09
CA ASN A 65 9.03 2.48 -19.50
C ASN A 65 8.85 3.96 -19.89
N PRO A 66 9.42 4.91 -19.13
CA PRO A 66 9.24 6.33 -19.41
C PRO A 66 9.95 6.80 -20.70
N LYS A 67 10.99 6.09 -21.18
CA LYS A 67 11.70 6.46 -22.41
C LYS A 67 10.96 6.05 -23.67
N THR A 68 10.41 4.85 -23.70
CA THR A 68 9.72 4.32 -24.88
C THR A 68 8.21 4.58 -24.85
N GLY A 69 7.66 4.96 -23.69
CA GLY A 69 6.22 5.12 -23.49
C GLY A 69 5.45 3.80 -23.42
N GLU A 70 6.13 2.66 -23.55
CA GLU A 70 5.49 1.35 -23.51
C GLU A 70 5.19 0.91 -22.09
N THR A 71 4.03 0.25 -21.91
CA THR A 71 3.63 -0.37 -20.65
C THR A 71 3.44 -1.85 -20.86
N ARG A 72 4.09 -2.68 -20.03
CA ARG A 72 3.99 -4.14 -20.11
C ARG A 72 3.72 -4.75 -18.75
N LYS A 73 3.09 -5.91 -18.74
CA LYS A 73 2.88 -6.71 -17.53
C LYS A 73 4.13 -7.56 -17.31
N ALA A 74 4.77 -7.41 -16.15
CA ALA A 74 5.97 -8.13 -15.78
C ALA A 74 5.75 -8.89 -14.46
N GLN A 75 6.42 -10.02 -14.31
CA GLN A 75 6.41 -10.76 -13.06
C GLN A 75 7.30 -10.06 -12.03
N ILE A 76 6.88 -10.09 -10.77
CA ILE A 76 7.64 -9.56 -9.63
C ILE A 76 8.42 -10.73 -9.03
N GLU A 77 9.74 -10.61 -8.99
CA GLU A 77 10.59 -11.59 -8.29
C GLU A 77 10.65 -11.26 -6.80
N THR A 78 11.23 -10.11 -6.46
CA THR A 78 11.50 -9.70 -5.08
C THR A 78 11.47 -8.18 -4.91
N VAL A 79 11.33 -7.73 -3.66
CA VAL A 79 11.50 -6.31 -3.28
C VAL A 79 12.96 -6.08 -2.91
N GLU A 80 13.61 -5.09 -3.52
CA GLU A 80 15.02 -4.77 -3.23
C GLU A 80 15.17 -3.68 -2.17
N ALA A 81 14.36 -2.63 -2.27
CA ALA A 81 14.49 -1.47 -1.38
C ALA A 81 13.13 -0.88 -1.02
N ASN A 82 13.04 -0.38 0.21
CA ASN A 82 11.86 0.31 0.70
C ASN A 82 12.32 1.48 1.59
N SER A 83 11.85 2.69 1.29
CA SER A 83 12.18 3.90 2.05
C SER A 83 11.55 3.94 3.43
N ALA A 84 10.43 3.23 3.64
CA ALA A 84 9.69 3.29 4.90
C ALA A 84 10.33 2.46 6.02
N ASN A 85 10.80 1.24 5.71
CA ASN A 85 11.39 0.34 6.69
C ASN A 85 12.25 -0.76 6.02
N PRO A 86 13.51 -0.98 6.44
CA PRO A 86 14.34 -2.08 5.94
C PRO A 86 13.73 -3.48 6.15
N ASN A 87 12.97 -3.69 7.22
CA ASN A 87 12.33 -4.98 7.49
C ASN A 87 11.24 -5.35 6.47
N TYR A 88 10.71 -4.37 5.72
CA TYR A 88 9.73 -4.62 4.67
C TYR A 88 10.35 -5.30 3.45
N VAL A 89 11.65 -5.06 3.21
CA VAL A 89 12.43 -5.75 2.18
C VAL A 89 12.55 -7.24 2.53
N ARG A 90 12.93 -7.55 3.77
CA ARG A 90 13.06 -8.95 4.26
C ARG A 90 11.77 -9.75 4.16
N ARG A 91 10.61 -9.08 4.27
CA ARG A 91 9.27 -9.70 4.21
C ARG A 91 8.63 -9.64 2.82
N ASN A 92 9.33 -9.11 1.82
CA ASN A 92 8.85 -8.89 0.45
C ASN A 92 7.49 -8.16 0.40
N LEU A 93 7.40 -7.01 1.09
CA LEU A 93 6.19 -6.20 1.15
C LEU A 93 6.10 -5.18 0.02
N LEU A 94 5.00 -5.23 -0.71
CA LEU A 94 4.67 -4.32 -1.81
C LEU A 94 3.97 -3.07 -1.27
N THR A 95 4.73 -2.00 -1.06
CA THR A 95 4.20 -0.68 -0.67
C THR A 95 4.44 0.36 -1.75
N LYS A 96 3.68 1.45 -1.72
CA LYS A 96 3.96 2.61 -2.56
C LYS A 96 5.40 3.09 -2.32
N GLY A 97 6.15 3.31 -3.39
CA GLY A 97 7.54 3.76 -3.36
C GLY A 97 8.58 2.66 -3.18
N ALA A 98 8.17 1.40 -3.00
CA ALA A 98 9.12 0.28 -2.97
C ALA A 98 9.76 0.07 -4.34
N ILE A 99 11.04 -0.30 -4.35
CA ILE A 99 11.79 -0.70 -5.53
C ILE A 99 11.72 -2.21 -5.64
N ILE A 100 11.21 -2.70 -6.76
CA ILE A 100 11.00 -4.11 -7.05
C ILE A 100 11.89 -4.54 -8.22
N LYS A 101 12.30 -5.81 -8.18
CA LYS A 101 12.95 -6.49 -9.29
C LYS A 101 11.88 -7.21 -10.12
N THR A 102 11.84 -6.91 -11.41
CA THR A 102 10.90 -7.49 -12.38
C THR A 102 11.65 -8.02 -13.59
N ASP A 103 11.00 -8.83 -14.42
CA ASP A 103 11.59 -9.38 -15.65
C ASP A 103 12.14 -8.30 -16.61
N MET A 104 11.58 -7.09 -16.55
CA MET A 104 11.99 -5.95 -17.37
C MET A 104 13.14 -5.13 -16.74
N GLY A 105 13.47 -5.38 -15.49
CA GLY A 105 14.45 -4.63 -14.71
C GLY A 105 13.91 -4.07 -13.39
N ARG A 106 14.60 -3.07 -12.85
CA ARG A 106 14.27 -2.45 -11.56
C ARG A 106 13.15 -1.42 -11.75
N ALA A 107 12.10 -1.51 -10.95
CA ALA A 107 10.95 -0.62 -11.07
C ALA A 107 10.51 -0.06 -9.71
N ARG A 108 10.04 1.19 -9.69
CA ARG A 108 9.48 1.86 -8.52
C ARG A 108 7.95 1.75 -8.52
N ILE A 109 7.36 1.23 -7.46
CA ILE A 109 5.89 1.18 -7.31
C ILE A 109 5.33 2.58 -7.08
N VAL A 110 4.34 2.97 -7.88
CA VAL A 110 3.63 4.27 -7.76
C VAL A 110 2.24 4.11 -7.14
N SER A 111 1.59 2.98 -7.40
CA SER A 111 0.25 2.63 -6.89
C SER A 111 0.21 2.33 -5.38
N ARG A 112 -1.00 2.23 -4.79
CA ARG A 112 -1.23 1.75 -3.42
C ARG A 112 -1.93 0.39 -3.44
N PRO A 113 -1.19 -0.74 -3.45
CA PRO A 113 -1.78 -2.08 -3.64
C PRO A 113 -2.86 -2.44 -2.62
N SER A 114 -2.70 -2.00 -1.37
CA SER A 114 -3.66 -2.27 -0.29
C SER A 114 -5.01 -1.53 -0.44
N GLN A 115 -5.14 -0.54 -1.32
CA GLN A 115 -6.36 0.25 -1.51
C GLN A 115 -6.94 0.09 -2.92
N ASP A 116 -6.05 0.07 -3.92
CA ASP A 116 -6.40 0.05 -5.34
C ASP A 116 -6.47 -1.38 -5.88
N GLY A 117 -5.76 -2.32 -5.24
CA GLY A 117 -5.75 -3.73 -5.63
C GLY A 117 -4.86 -4.06 -6.83
N VAL A 118 -4.07 -3.11 -7.31
CA VAL A 118 -3.16 -3.26 -8.44
C VAL A 118 -1.76 -2.76 -8.07
N VAL A 119 -0.75 -3.29 -8.75
CA VAL A 119 0.65 -2.83 -8.64
C VAL A 119 1.06 -2.22 -9.97
N ASN A 120 1.10 -0.89 -10.00
CA ASN A 120 1.67 -0.12 -11.11
C ASN A 120 3.05 0.39 -10.69
N ALA A 121 4.03 0.20 -11.56
CA ALA A 121 5.40 0.59 -11.35
C ALA A 121 5.99 1.29 -12.59
N VAL A 122 7.06 2.06 -12.36
CA VAL A 122 7.81 2.77 -13.40
C VAL A 122 9.25 2.29 -13.36
N LEU A 123 9.84 1.95 -14.50
CA LEU A 123 11.25 1.54 -14.56
C LEU A 123 12.16 2.65 -14.01
N ILE A 124 13.14 2.23 -13.24
CA ILE A 124 14.24 3.07 -12.77
C ILE A 124 15.44 2.66 -13.63
N GLU A 125 15.92 3.60 -14.43
CA GLU A 125 17.19 3.48 -15.15
C GLU A 125 18.33 4.04 -14.31
#